data_AF-A0A3M0G5V4-F1
#
_entry.id   AF-A0A3M0G5V4-F1
#
_cell.length_a   1.000
_cell.length_b   1.000
_cell.length_c   1.000
_cell.angle_alpha   90.00
_cell.angle_beta   90.00
_cell.angle_gamma   90.00
#
_symmetry.space_group_name_H-M   'P 1'
#
loop_
_entity.id
_entity.type
_entity.pdbx_description
1 polymer ?
#
loop_
_entity_poly.entity_id
_entity_poly.type
_entity_poly.pdbx_seq_one_letter_code
_entity_poly.pdbx_strand_id
1 'polypeptide(L)'
;MANDLDIYEAIAVALADVRAPDLSPFAPSLVGDALTRALSLPAARASFLAWLQGRVQSLSGGRVSIEERPDGDAPPPSADTAYEVPLRLVIRDEPFAESAILRADNDALQYPMRG
;
A
#
# COMPACT_ATOMS: atom_id res chain seq x y z
N MET A 1 20.65 0.33 -10.01
CA MET A 1 19.87 -0.49 -9.06
C MET A 1 18.68 0.35 -8.67
N ALA A 2 17.46 -0.05 -9.00
CA ALA A 2 16.29 0.60 -8.43
C ALA A 2 16.39 0.45 -6.91
N ASN A 3 16.28 1.57 -6.19
CA ASN A 3 16.29 1.55 -4.73
C ASN A 3 14.86 1.26 -4.26
N ASP A 4 14.68 0.64 -3.10
CA ASP A 4 13.35 0.32 -2.55
C ASP A 4 12.39 1.53 -2.58
N LEU A 5 12.96 2.73 -2.40
CA LEU A 5 12.27 4.00 -2.48
C LEU A 5 11.55 4.24 -3.83
N ASP A 6 12.13 3.82 -4.96
CA ASP A 6 11.51 4.01 -6.29
C ASP A 6 10.23 3.17 -6.41
N ILE A 7 10.22 1.97 -5.82
CA ILE A 7 9.05 1.08 -5.76
C ILE A 7 7.99 1.70 -4.85
N TYR A 8 8.40 2.20 -3.67
CA TYR A 8 7.48 2.84 -2.74
C TYR A 8 6.85 4.12 -3.32
N GLU A 9 7.61 4.90 -4.08
CA GLU A 9 7.12 6.09 -4.78
C GLU A 9 6.10 5.73 -5.87
N ALA A 10 6.35 4.69 -6.66
CA ALA A 10 5.38 4.22 -7.66
C ALA A 10 4.04 3.82 -7.01
N ILE A 11 4.09 3.15 -5.85
CA ILE A 11 2.91 2.82 -5.05
C ILE A 11 2.22 4.09 -4.54
N ALA A 12 2.97 5.05 -3.99
CA ALA A 12 2.42 6.29 -3.46
C ALA A 12 1.72 7.14 -4.53
N VAL A 13 2.30 7.23 -5.73
CA VAL A 13 1.71 7.91 -6.90
C VAL A 13 0.39 7.24 -7.29
N ALA A 14 0.38 5.92 -7.36
CA ALA A 14 -0.81 5.16 -7.75
C ALA A 14 -1.94 5.32 -6.73
N LEU A 15 -1.64 5.27 -5.44
CA LEU A 15 -2.59 5.52 -4.35
C LEU A 15 -3.12 6.96 -4.38
N ALA A 16 -2.27 7.95 -4.65
CA ALA A 16 -2.69 9.35 -4.78
C ALA A 16 -3.65 9.59 -5.96
N ASP A 17 -3.53 8.78 -7.01
CA ASP A 17 -4.40 8.78 -8.18
C ASP A 17 -5.56 7.77 -8.08
N VAL A 18 -5.65 7.01 -6.98
CA VAL A 18 -6.66 5.95 -6.77
C VAL A 18 -6.65 4.92 -7.91
N ARG A 19 -5.48 4.37 -8.22
CA ARG A 19 -5.29 3.37 -9.28
C ARG A 19 -4.25 2.31 -8.91
N ALA A 20 -4.24 1.22 -9.68
CA ALA A 20 -3.19 0.20 -9.57
C ALA A 20 -1.81 0.79 -9.93
N PRO A 21 -0.76 0.50 -9.13
CA PRO A 21 0.59 0.94 -9.45
C PRO A 21 1.14 0.21 -10.66
N ASP A 22 1.78 0.96 -11.56
CA ASP A 22 2.56 0.37 -12.64
C ASP A 22 3.95 0.00 -12.12
N LEU A 23 4.11 -1.27 -11.80
CA LEU A 23 5.37 -1.84 -11.33
C LEU A 23 6.09 -2.66 -12.40
N SER A 24 5.61 -2.63 -13.65
CA SER A 24 6.27 -3.28 -14.79
C SER A 24 7.73 -2.87 -15.02
N PRO A 25 8.20 -1.67 -14.60
CA PRO A 25 9.63 -1.31 -14.69
C PRO A 25 10.53 -2.03 -13.67
N PHE A 26 9.96 -2.65 -12.63
CA PHE A 26 10.71 -3.30 -11.56
C PHE A 26 10.65 -4.83 -11.70
N ALA A 27 11.75 -5.51 -11.34
CA ALA A 27 11.71 -6.96 -11.26
C ALA A 27 10.75 -7.39 -10.13
N PRO A 28 9.86 -8.38 -10.35
CA PRO A 28 8.87 -8.76 -9.34
C PRO A 28 9.50 -9.19 -8.00
N SER A 29 10.68 -9.83 -8.05
CA SER A 29 11.44 -10.17 -6.84
C SER A 29 11.90 -8.95 -6.05
N LEU A 30 12.26 -7.84 -6.72
CA LEU A 30 12.63 -6.59 -6.05
C LEU A 30 11.43 -5.93 -5.37
N VAL A 31 10.26 -5.99 -6.01
CA VAL A 31 9.00 -5.50 -5.44
C VAL A 31 8.65 -6.30 -4.19
N GLY A 32 8.67 -7.62 -4.28
CA GLY A 32 8.38 -8.50 -3.15
C GLY A 32 9.38 -8.34 -2.00
N ASP A 33 10.68 -8.22 -2.30
CA ASP A 33 11.70 -7.99 -1.29
C ASP A 33 11.54 -6.64 -0.57
N ALA A 34 11.27 -5.56 -1.32
CA ALA A 34 11.08 -4.23 -0.75
C ALA A 34 9.88 -4.19 0.19
N LEU A 35 8.72 -4.70 -0.27
CA LEU A 35 7.51 -4.75 0.54
C LEU A 35 7.66 -5.71 1.73
N THR A 36 8.35 -6.83 1.58
CA THR A 36 8.68 -7.72 2.70
C THR A 36 9.49 -6.98 3.77
N ARG A 37 10.52 -6.22 3.40
CA ARG A 37 11.30 -5.42 4.36
C ARG A 37 10.46 -4.35 5.05
N ALA A 38 9.59 -3.68 4.30
CA ALA A 38 8.72 -2.64 4.83
C ALA A 38 7.66 -3.19 5.79
N LEU A 39 7.12 -4.39 5.53
CA LEU A 39 5.95 -4.92 6.23
C LEU A 39 6.28 -5.97 7.31
N SER A 40 7.43 -6.64 7.23
CA SER A 40 7.82 -7.76 8.11
C SER A 40 8.07 -7.36 9.57
N LEU A 41 8.55 -6.14 9.82
CA LEU A 41 8.89 -5.67 11.17
C LEU A 41 7.87 -4.63 11.63
N PRO A 42 7.25 -4.75 12.82
CA PRO A 42 6.21 -3.82 13.28
C PRO A 42 6.65 -2.34 13.25
N ALA A 43 7.89 -2.05 13.67
CA ALA A 43 8.44 -0.69 13.65
C ALA A 43 8.70 -0.17 12.24
N ALA A 44 9.15 -1.04 11.32
CA ALA A 44 9.35 -0.69 9.92
C ALA A 44 8.00 -0.46 9.23
N ARG A 45 7.01 -1.32 9.48
CA ARG A 45 5.63 -1.19 9.00
C ARG A 45 5.04 0.14 9.41
N ALA A 46 5.08 0.47 10.70
CA ALA A 46 4.56 1.74 11.18
C ALA A 46 5.25 2.95 10.52
N SER A 47 6.57 2.90 10.37
CA SER A 47 7.34 3.97 9.72
C SER A 47 7.02 4.09 8.24
N PHE A 48 6.92 2.97 7.54
CA PHE A 48 6.57 2.91 6.11
C PHE A 48 5.16 3.41 5.87
N LEU A 49 4.17 3.00 6.68
CA LEU A 49 2.79 3.46 6.55
C LEU A 49 2.66 4.95 6.84
N ALA A 50 3.35 5.46 7.86
CA ALA A 50 3.37 6.91 8.15
C ALA A 50 4.01 7.70 7.00
N TRP A 51 5.11 7.19 6.43
CA TRP A 51 5.74 7.79 5.24
C TRP A 51 4.79 7.77 4.04
N LEU A 52 4.16 6.62 3.76
CA LEU A 52 3.25 6.43 2.63
C LEU A 52 2.05 7.35 2.75
N GLN A 53 1.50 7.51 3.96
CA GLN A 53 0.38 8.41 4.23
C GLN A 53 0.74 9.87 3.97
N GLY A 54 1.89 10.32 4.49
CA GLY A 54 2.37 11.67 4.23
C GLY A 54 2.63 11.90 2.74
N ARG A 55 3.17 10.91 2.04
CA ARG A 55 3.48 11.00 0.62
C ARG A 55 2.24 11.07 -0.25
N VAL A 56 1.25 10.20 -0.01
CA VAL A 56 -0.05 10.21 -0.72
C VAL A 56 -0.80 11.51 -0.49
N GLN A 57 -0.82 12.03 0.75
CA GLN A 57 -1.43 13.34 1.03
C GLN A 57 -0.73 14.45 0.26
N SER A 58 0.61 14.46 0.24
CA SER A 58 1.38 15.46 -0.49
C SER A 58 1.13 15.39 -2.01
N LEU A 59 1.12 14.20 -2.60
CA LEU A 59 0.94 13.99 -4.04
C LEU A 59 -0.49 14.29 -4.51
N SER A 60 -1.48 13.92 -3.69
CA SER A 60 -2.89 14.17 -4.00
C SER A 60 -3.35 15.60 -3.72
N GLY A 61 -2.52 16.43 -3.07
CA GLY A 61 -2.90 17.76 -2.59
C GLY A 61 -3.89 17.72 -1.41
N GLY A 62 -3.82 16.67 -0.59
CA GLY A 62 -4.72 16.44 0.55
C GLY A 62 -6.11 15.91 0.16
N ARG A 63 -6.28 15.46 -1.09
CA ARG A 63 -7.51 14.84 -1.58
C ARG A 63 -7.64 13.39 -1.17
N VAL A 64 -6.52 12.66 -1.08
CA VAL A 64 -6.51 11.26 -0.67
C VAL A 64 -5.76 11.15 0.65
N SER A 65 -6.38 10.52 1.64
CA SER A 65 -5.68 10.00 2.81
C SER A 65 -5.76 8.48 2.81
N ILE A 66 -4.76 7.84 3.43
CA ILE A 66 -4.79 6.41 3.70
C ILE A 66 -4.84 6.20 5.20
N GLU A 67 -5.62 5.21 5.60
CA GLU A 67 -5.74 4.74 6.97
C GLU A 67 -5.46 3.24 6.97
N GLU A 68 -4.65 2.76 7.91
CA GLU A 68 -4.57 1.34 8.18
C GLU A 68 -5.90 0.90 8.79
N ARG A 69 -6.55 -0.12 8.21
CA ARG A 69 -7.76 -0.67 8.83
C ARG A 69 -7.31 -1.43 10.09
N PRO A 70 -7.75 -1.04 11.30
CA PRO A 70 -7.46 -1.85 12.48
C PRO A 70 -8.08 -3.24 12.27
N ASP A 71 -7.27 -4.28 12.44
CA ASP A 71 -7.56 -5.72 12.43
C ASP A 71 -8.66 -6.12 13.45
N GLY A 72 -9.86 -5.55 13.34
CA GLY A 72 -11.01 -5.89 14.17
C GLY A 72 -11.77 -7.13 13.68
N ASP A 73 -11.56 -7.55 12.43
CA ASP A 73 -12.38 -8.58 11.77
C ASP A 73 -11.58 -9.47 10.79
N ALA A 74 -10.26 -9.25 10.63
CA ALA A 74 -9.45 -10.08 9.75
C ALA A 74 -8.91 -11.29 10.53
N PRO A 75 -8.95 -12.51 9.96
CA PRO A 75 -8.33 -13.68 10.58
C PRO A 75 -6.82 -13.42 10.78
N PRO A 76 -6.19 -14.01 11.81
CA PRO A 76 -4.75 -13.86 12.01
C PRO A 76 -4.02 -14.21 10.70
N PRO A 77 -2.94 -13.48 10.36
CA PRO A 77 -2.18 -13.79 9.16
C PRO A 77 -1.78 -15.27 9.25
N SER A 78 -2.18 -16.04 8.25
CA SER A 78 -1.60 -17.37 8.07
C SER A 78 -0.10 -17.18 7.86
N ALA A 79 0.74 -18.18 8.19
CA ALA A 79 2.19 -18.05 8.04
C ALA A 79 2.65 -17.69 6.59
N ASP A 80 1.74 -17.84 5.62
CA ASP A 80 1.88 -17.45 4.20
C ASP A 80 1.39 -16.01 3.87
N THR A 81 0.60 -15.37 4.74
CA THR A 81 -0.01 -14.02 4.57
C THR A 81 0.61 -12.93 5.43
N ALA A 82 1.82 -13.17 5.96
CA ALA A 82 2.49 -12.29 6.94
C ALA A 82 2.84 -10.87 6.42
N TYR A 83 2.62 -10.57 5.14
CA TYR A 83 3.00 -9.31 4.51
C TYR A 83 1.85 -8.64 3.75
N GLU A 84 0.62 -8.77 4.25
CA GLU A 84 -0.53 -8.02 3.75
C GLU A 84 -0.94 -6.91 4.73
N VAL A 85 -1.22 -5.71 4.22
CA VAL A 85 -1.78 -4.61 4.99
C VAL A 85 -3.06 -4.11 4.31
N PRO A 86 -4.22 -4.26 4.97
CA PRO A 86 -5.45 -3.66 4.48
C PRO A 86 -5.40 -2.14 4.71
N LEU A 87 -5.44 -1.40 3.61
CA LEU A 87 -5.52 0.05 3.57
C LEU A 87 -6.94 0.49 3.25
N ARG A 88 -7.34 1.60 3.87
CA ARG A 88 -8.55 2.33 3.54
C ARG A 88 -8.14 3.66 2.93
N LEU A 89 -8.47 3.87 1.66
CA LEU A 89 -8.28 5.13 0.95
C LEU A 89 -9.51 6.00 1.17
N VAL A 90 -9.35 7.12 1.86
CA VAL A 90 -10.40 8.12 2.04
C VAL A 90 -10.18 9.23 1.02
N ILE A 91 -11.12 9.35 0.08
CA ILE A 91 -11.09 10.37 -0.96
C ILE A 91 -12.00 11.52 -0.51
N ARG A 92 -11.44 12.73 -0.43
CA ARG A 92 -12.18 13.94 -0.11
C ARG A 92 -13.28 14.14 -1.16
N ASP A 93 -14.50 14.42 -0.69
CA ASP A 93 -15.71 14.61 -1.50
C ASP A 93 -16.35 13.34 -2.09
N GLU A 94 -15.79 12.15 -1.82
CA GLU A 94 -16.43 10.86 -2.13
C GLU A 94 -17.17 10.32 -0.89
N PRO A 95 -18.41 9.82 -1.03
CA PRO A 95 -19.15 9.21 0.08
C PRO A 95 -18.60 7.85 0.50
N PHE A 96 -17.67 7.27 -0.27
CA PHE A 96 -17.11 5.95 -0.04
C PHE A 96 -15.59 5.99 0.06
N ALA A 97 -15.05 5.22 1.01
CA ALA A 97 -13.63 4.94 1.08
C ALA A 97 -13.33 3.67 0.29
N GLU A 98 -12.33 3.71 -0.57
CA GLU A 98 -11.89 2.51 -1.28
C GLU A 98 -11.05 1.64 -0.34
N SER A 99 -11.23 0.33 -0.44
CA SER A 99 -10.34 -0.61 0.25
C SER A 99 -9.22 -0.96 -0.73
N ALA A 100 -7.99 -1.00 -0.26
CA ALA A 100 -6.89 -1.58 -1.02
C ALA A 100 -6.14 -2.55 -0.11
N ILE A 101 -5.56 -3.60 -0.68
CA ILE A 101 -4.67 -4.49 0.06
C ILE A 101 -3.27 -4.29 -0.51
N LEU A 102 -2.36 -3.83 0.34
CA LEU A 102 -0.94 -3.77 0.03
C LEU A 102 -0.33 -5.14 0.38
N ARG A 103 0.30 -5.81 -0.58
CA ARG A 103 0.86 -7.15 -0.41
C ARG A 103 2.30 -7.21 -0.86
N ALA A 104 3.13 -8.01 -0.19
CA ALA A 104 4.50 -8.25 -0.64
C ALA A 104 4.63 -9.34 -1.74
N ASP A 105 3.53 -9.74 -2.37
CA ASP A 105 3.56 -10.63 -3.54
C ASP A 105 3.73 -9.83 -4.85
N ASN A 106 3.70 -10.52 -5.99
CA ASN A 106 3.88 -9.88 -7.31
C ASN A 106 2.81 -8.81 -7.62
N ASP A 107 1.71 -8.77 -6.87
CA ASP A 107 0.60 -7.82 -7.01
C ASP A 107 0.60 -6.86 -5.81
N ALA A 108 1.57 -5.94 -5.80
CA ALA A 108 1.80 -5.01 -4.70
C ALA A 108 0.54 -4.30 -4.16
N LEU A 109 -0.47 -4.08 -5.01
CA LEU A 109 -1.73 -3.47 -4.62
C LEU A 109 -2.93 -4.15 -5.30
N GLN A 110 -3.84 -4.69 -4.50
CA GLN A 110 -5.13 -5.19 -4.97
C GLN A 110 -6.27 -4.25 -4.57
N TYR A 111 -7.04 -3.80 -5.57
CA TYR A 111 -8.34 -3.17 -5.35
C TYR A 111 -9.42 -4.26 -5.37
N PRO A 112 -10.40 -4.28 -4.45
CA PRO A 112 -11.58 -5.11 -4.63
C PRO A 112 -12.29 -4.61 -5.89
N MET A 113 -12.37 -5.46 -6.91
CA MET A 113 -13.16 -5.17 -8.10
C MET A 113 -14.59 -4.83 -7.65
N ARG A 114 -15.07 -3.63 -7.99
CA ARG A 114 -16.49 -3.31 -7.83
C ARG A 114 -17.28 -4.30 -8.67
N GLY A 115 -18.07 -5.16 -8.01
CA GLY A 115 -19.17 -5.90 -8.62
C GLY A 115 -20.38 -5.00 -8.82
#